data_AF-A0A3M7B4M4-F1
#
_entry.id   AF-A0A3M7B4M4-F1
#
_cell.length_a   1.000
_cell.length_b   1.000
_cell.length_c   1.000
_cell.angle_alpha   90.00
_cell.angle_beta   90.00
_cell.angle_gamma   90.00
#
_symmetry.space_group_name_H-M   'P 1'
#
loop_
_entity.id
_entity.type
_entity.pdbx_description
1 polymer ?
#
loop_
_entity_poly.entity_id
_entity_poly.type
_entity_poly.pdbx_seq_one_letter_code
_entity_poly.pdbx_strand_id
1 'polypeptide(L)'
;MAFFQDLPWHEGEEHIQNAMRVPPGHDNPTVPTLSPQLAAHLQIAPLVAIGTLDKNGRPWTTLWGGEQGLARPLGGGIVGIKTAVTGRYDPVVEELVGKEATGEVVREQGEGRMVSGLTIDLETRKRVKMYGRMVAGALISPEDESTDRQETVAEVQLVVKIQQSLGNCPKYLNSKKITPAISKPELVDDQPFLSPRALDLLAKADMIFVSSSHNSIDMDTNHRGGPPGFVRVSSNEESGAVICWPEYSGNRLYQTLGNLQINPVCGICVPGFETGDMLYLTGRTEILIGKDANAYLPRSNLAVKLTISDSRFVAQALPFRGEAGQRSPYNPVVRYLASEAQHSQPNESTSQQQAKLLSQVKLTPTISRFRFSMENAATYKAGQYVTLDFSEHLDIGYSHMRDDDPRSLNDDFVRTFTVSSPPGDPPDPVRRLKDDEFEITVRRVGVVTDFLFKEQGSEGTDRASRGGGLEVGVKGFGGEFEVQQRSGETIGFIAAGVGITPLLPSLGRLDFSRLRLLWTVRVEDLGLVMDMLDQHPDLAKSLKLFITNSVDLQVSAQHMERLRQMDVVVELRRVKQDDMKEIEDGNDVKRYYLCTAMPMRKQLEQWLGNKELVFEDFNF
;
A
#
# COMPACT_ATOMS: atom_id res chain seq x y z
N MET A 1 34.72 -4.88 -24.99
CA MET A 1 33.28 -4.91 -24.71
C MET A 1 32.73 -6.16 -25.39
N ALA A 2 32.09 -7.05 -24.64
CA ALA A 2 31.33 -8.13 -25.26
C ALA A 2 29.98 -7.53 -25.71
N PHE A 3 29.69 -7.57 -27.00
CA PHE A 3 28.38 -7.22 -27.54
C PHE A 3 27.55 -8.50 -27.55
N PHE A 4 26.42 -8.49 -26.86
CA PHE A 4 25.44 -9.57 -26.92
C PHE A 4 24.31 -9.10 -27.83
N GLN A 5 23.80 -10.00 -28.67
CA GLN A 5 22.54 -9.76 -29.36
C GLN A 5 21.42 -9.78 -28.32
N ASP A 6 20.49 -8.84 -28.41
CA ASP A 6 19.37 -8.77 -27.47
C ASP A 6 18.56 -10.07 -27.50
N LEU A 7 18.22 -10.57 -26.33
CA LEU A 7 17.33 -11.72 -26.22
C LEU A 7 15.94 -11.32 -26.71
N PRO A 8 15.23 -12.21 -27.43
CA PRO A 8 13.84 -11.96 -27.75
C PRO A 8 13.01 -11.89 -26.46
N TRP A 9 11.93 -11.12 -26.49
CA TRP A 9 10.86 -11.24 -25.49
C TRP A 9 10.18 -12.60 -25.69
N HIS A 10 9.81 -13.27 -24.61
CA HIS A 10 9.01 -14.48 -24.76
C HIS A 10 7.51 -14.13 -24.82
N GLU A 11 6.71 -15.02 -25.41
CA GLU A 11 5.29 -14.78 -25.72
C GLU A 11 4.44 -14.31 -24.52
N GLY A 12 4.75 -14.76 -23.31
CA GLY A 12 4.08 -14.33 -22.09
C GLY A 12 4.41 -12.88 -21.72
N GLU A 13 5.67 -12.47 -21.82
CA GLU A 13 6.08 -11.08 -21.59
C GLU A 13 5.41 -10.14 -22.60
N GLU A 14 5.43 -10.50 -23.89
CA GLU A 14 4.77 -9.74 -24.95
C GLU A 14 3.27 -9.60 -24.71
N HIS A 15 2.60 -10.68 -24.25
CA HIS A 15 1.18 -10.64 -23.91
C HIS A 15 0.88 -9.57 -22.85
N ILE A 16 1.65 -9.56 -21.75
CA ILE A 16 1.45 -8.60 -20.66
C ILE A 16 1.85 -7.18 -21.09
N GLN A 17 2.93 -7.03 -21.87
CA GLN A 17 3.33 -5.74 -22.43
C GLN A 17 2.23 -5.13 -23.31
N ASN A 18 1.61 -5.93 -24.17
CA ASN A 18 0.50 -5.52 -25.03
C ASN A 18 -0.73 -5.15 -24.20
N ALA A 19 -1.10 -5.97 -23.21
CA ALA A 19 -2.22 -5.69 -22.32
C ALA A 19 -2.03 -4.38 -21.54
N MET A 20 -0.80 -4.09 -21.13
CA MET A 20 -0.40 -2.87 -20.43
C MET A 20 -0.03 -1.71 -21.36
N ARG A 21 -0.20 -1.87 -22.68
CA ARG A 21 0.06 -0.87 -23.73
C ARG A 21 1.47 -0.28 -23.63
N VAL A 22 2.47 -1.13 -23.38
CA VAL A 22 3.88 -0.72 -23.40
C VAL A 22 4.26 -0.31 -24.83
N PRO A 23 4.89 0.85 -25.04
CA PRO A 23 5.36 1.24 -26.36
C PRO A 23 6.37 0.23 -26.92
N PRO A 24 6.28 -0.14 -28.20
CA PRO A 24 7.23 -1.07 -28.81
C PRO A 24 8.63 -0.46 -28.95
N GLY A 25 9.62 -1.32 -29.22
CA GLY A 25 10.98 -0.88 -29.59
C GLY A 25 11.96 -0.72 -28.43
N HIS A 26 11.70 -1.38 -27.30
CA HIS A 26 12.67 -1.52 -26.21
C HIS A 26 13.28 -2.93 -26.21
N ASP A 27 14.60 -2.99 -26.06
CA ASP A 27 15.35 -4.24 -26.06
C ASP A 27 15.21 -4.96 -24.71
N ASN A 28 15.34 -6.29 -24.73
CA ASN A 28 15.37 -7.09 -23.50
C ASN A 28 16.75 -6.93 -22.84
N PRO A 29 16.86 -6.30 -21.66
CA PRO A 29 18.15 -6.03 -21.01
C PRO A 29 18.76 -7.26 -20.33
N THR A 30 18.13 -8.44 -20.46
CA THR A 30 18.62 -9.68 -19.87
C THR A 30 19.91 -10.13 -20.56
N VAL A 31 20.96 -10.32 -19.76
CA VAL A 31 22.27 -10.77 -20.25
C VAL A 31 22.29 -12.30 -20.29
N PRO A 32 22.60 -12.96 -21.42
CA PRO A 32 22.57 -14.43 -21.57
C PRO A 32 23.80 -15.13 -20.95
N THR A 33 24.31 -14.61 -19.83
CA THR A 33 25.46 -15.15 -19.11
C THR A 33 25.55 -14.53 -17.71
N LEU A 34 26.56 -14.94 -16.94
CA LEU A 34 26.98 -14.28 -15.71
C LEU A 34 27.53 -12.88 -16.04
N SER A 35 26.73 -11.84 -15.82
CA SER A 35 27.15 -10.45 -16.01
C SER A 35 28.18 -10.01 -14.96
N PRO A 36 29.05 -9.02 -15.27
CA PRO A 36 29.94 -8.41 -14.28
C PRO A 36 29.20 -7.85 -13.06
N GLN A 37 27.99 -7.33 -13.27
CA GLN A 37 27.14 -6.81 -12.19
C GLN A 37 26.72 -7.93 -11.22
N LEU A 38 26.26 -9.07 -11.73
CA LEU A 38 25.93 -10.23 -10.90
C LEU A 38 27.19 -10.78 -10.21
N ALA A 39 28.30 -10.93 -10.93
CA ALA A 39 29.56 -11.43 -10.38
C ALA A 39 30.05 -10.59 -9.18
N ALA A 40 29.96 -9.26 -9.27
CA ALA A 40 30.31 -8.36 -8.18
C ALA A 40 29.31 -8.43 -7.03
N HIS A 41 28.00 -8.47 -7.33
CA HIS A 41 26.96 -8.46 -6.30
C HIS A 41 26.91 -9.75 -5.48
N LEU A 42 27.19 -10.91 -6.09
CA LEU A 42 27.26 -12.21 -5.40
C LEU A 42 28.19 -12.18 -4.19
N GLN A 43 29.32 -11.46 -4.29
CA GLN A 43 30.34 -11.41 -3.24
C GLN A 43 29.93 -10.57 -2.03
N ILE A 44 29.02 -9.61 -2.21
CA ILE A 44 28.66 -8.62 -1.18
C ILE A 44 27.21 -8.74 -0.71
N ALA A 45 26.35 -9.45 -1.45
CA ALA A 45 24.96 -9.62 -1.07
C ALA A 45 24.86 -10.52 0.18
N PRO A 46 24.21 -10.06 1.26
CA PRO A 46 24.02 -10.85 2.47
C PRO A 46 22.89 -11.88 2.34
N LEU A 47 22.08 -11.80 1.29
CA LEU A 47 20.92 -12.66 1.07
C LEU A 47 20.83 -13.12 -0.39
N VAL A 48 20.29 -14.32 -0.59
CA VAL A 48 19.90 -14.83 -1.90
C VAL A 48 18.53 -15.52 -1.79
N ALA A 49 17.55 -15.02 -2.54
CA ALA A 49 16.32 -15.77 -2.77
C ALA A 49 16.57 -16.79 -3.87
N ILE A 50 16.13 -18.03 -3.70
CA ILE A 50 16.32 -19.13 -4.65
C ILE A 50 14.98 -19.78 -4.96
N GLY A 51 14.75 -20.10 -6.23
CA GLY A 51 13.60 -20.84 -6.69
C GLY A 51 13.99 -22.07 -7.51
N THR A 52 13.23 -23.14 -7.35
CA THR A 52 13.32 -24.36 -8.18
C THR A 52 11.95 -25.00 -8.35
N LEU A 53 11.85 -26.05 -9.16
CA LEU A 53 10.62 -26.80 -9.37
C LEU A 53 10.64 -28.08 -8.53
N ASP A 54 9.49 -28.43 -7.97
CA ASP A 54 9.26 -29.77 -7.43
C ASP A 54 9.07 -30.80 -8.55
N LYS A 55 8.98 -32.08 -8.16
CA LYS A 55 8.72 -33.20 -9.09
C LYS A 55 7.43 -33.08 -9.92
N ASN A 56 6.47 -32.24 -9.50
CA ASN A 56 5.22 -31.99 -10.21
C ASN A 56 5.32 -30.73 -11.10
N GLY A 57 6.50 -30.10 -11.20
CA GLY A 57 6.72 -28.88 -11.96
C GLY A 57 6.21 -27.61 -11.26
N ARG A 58 5.88 -27.68 -9.96
CA ARG A 58 5.41 -26.51 -9.21
C ARG A 58 6.60 -25.74 -8.64
N PRO A 59 6.68 -24.41 -8.81
CA PRO A 59 7.77 -23.66 -8.23
C PRO A 59 7.65 -23.57 -6.70
N TRP A 60 8.80 -23.64 -6.04
CA TRP A 60 9.00 -23.25 -4.65
C TRP A 60 10.07 -22.16 -4.58
N THR A 61 9.98 -21.31 -3.56
CA THR A 61 10.90 -20.20 -3.32
C THR A 61 11.41 -20.25 -1.90
N THR A 62 12.65 -19.88 -1.67
CA THR A 62 13.25 -19.72 -0.34
C THR A 62 14.13 -18.48 -0.27
N LEU A 63 14.56 -18.11 0.93
CA LEU A 63 15.51 -17.05 1.20
C LEU A 63 16.64 -17.58 2.09
N TRP A 64 17.86 -17.56 1.57
CA TRP A 64 19.07 -17.98 2.29
C TRP A 64 20.00 -16.80 2.55
N GLY A 65 20.92 -16.99 3.50
CA GLY A 65 21.97 -16.01 3.80
C GLY A 65 22.04 -15.64 5.27
N GLY A 66 22.32 -14.36 5.54
CA GLY A 66 22.60 -13.81 6.86
C GLY A 66 23.97 -13.16 6.96
N GLU A 67 24.89 -13.56 6.07
CA GLU A 67 26.28 -13.07 6.01
C GLU A 67 26.69 -12.77 4.56
N GLN A 68 27.61 -11.83 4.39
CA GLN A 68 28.23 -11.55 3.10
C GLN A 68 29.18 -12.69 2.69
N GLY A 69 29.47 -12.79 1.39
CA GLY A 69 30.34 -13.84 0.86
C GLY A 69 29.68 -15.21 0.70
N LEU A 70 28.35 -15.29 0.85
CA LEU A 70 27.57 -16.52 0.69
C LEU A 70 27.60 -17.08 -0.74
N ALA A 71 27.92 -16.26 -1.74
CA ALA A 71 28.05 -16.70 -3.12
C ALA A 71 29.24 -16.04 -3.83
N ARG A 72 29.78 -16.73 -4.83
CA ARG A 72 30.90 -16.21 -5.62
C ARG A 72 30.95 -16.81 -7.03
N PRO A 73 31.50 -16.08 -8.01
CA PRO A 73 31.84 -16.67 -9.30
C PRO A 73 32.99 -17.68 -9.15
N LEU A 74 32.89 -18.83 -9.82
CA LEU A 74 33.93 -19.86 -9.89
C LEU A 74 34.65 -19.89 -11.24
N GLY A 75 34.30 -18.99 -12.16
CA GLY A 75 34.79 -18.96 -13.54
C GLY A 75 33.88 -19.71 -14.51
N GLY A 76 34.06 -19.44 -15.81
CA GLY A 76 33.28 -20.10 -16.87
C GLY A 76 31.77 -19.91 -16.77
N GLY A 77 31.27 -18.82 -16.15
CA GLY A 77 29.83 -18.60 -15.92
C GLY A 77 29.22 -19.47 -14.82
N ILE A 78 30.04 -20.11 -13.99
CA ILE A 78 29.60 -20.92 -12.85
C ILE A 78 29.62 -20.06 -11.58
N VAL A 79 28.61 -20.23 -10.75
CA VAL A 79 28.48 -19.63 -9.42
C VAL A 79 28.46 -20.73 -8.38
N GLY A 80 29.21 -20.54 -7.30
CA GLY A 80 29.13 -21.34 -6.10
C GLY A 80 28.39 -20.58 -5.01
N ILE A 81 27.45 -21.23 -4.35
CA ILE A 81 26.71 -20.72 -3.19
C ILE A 81 27.06 -21.64 -2.01
N LYS A 82 27.46 -21.05 -0.89
CA LYS A 82 27.80 -21.74 0.35
C LYS A 82 27.24 -20.93 1.51
N THR A 83 26.23 -21.44 2.20
CA THR A 83 25.57 -20.68 3.27
C THR A 83 24.79 -21.55 4.24
N ALA A 84 24.57 -21.02 5.44
CA ALA A 84 23.67 -21.62 6.41
C ALA A 84 22.22 -21.58 5.90
N VAL A 85 21.52 -22.70 6.05
CA VAL A 85 20.10 -22.85 5.73
C VAL A 85 19.39 -23.56 6.87
N THR A 86 18.06 -23.53 6.86
CA THR A 86 17.30 -24.42 7.72
C THR A 86 17.55 -25.86 7.27
N GLY A 87 18.01 -26.72 8.19
CA GLY A 87 18.38 -28.09 7.85
C GLY A 87 17.18 -29.01 7.55
N ARG A 88 15.94 -28.54 7.79
CA ARG A 88 14.69 -29.29 7.59
C ARG A 88 13.57 -28.35 7.17
N TYR A 89 12.56 -28.90 6.50
CA TYR A 89 11.29 -28.25 6.15
C TYR A 89 11.33 -27.15 5.07
N ASP A 90 12.51 -26.73 4.61
CA ASP A 90 12.63 -25.85 3.42
C ASP A 90 12.43 -26.67 2.14
N PRO A 91 11.33 -26.46 1.41
CA PRO A 91 11.00 -27.24 0.22
C PRO A 91 12.03 -27.08 -0.90
N VAL A 92 12.73 -25.93 -0.99
CA VAL A 92 13.77 -25.71 -2.01
C VAL A 92 15.04 -26.49 -1.65
N VAL A 93 15.42 -26.54 -0.37
CA VAL A 93 16.53 -27.38 0.09
C VAL A 93 16.21 -28.86 -0.17
N GLU A 94 15.02 -29.31 0.21
CA GLU A 94 14.58 -30.69 0.01
C GLU A 94 14.64 -31.12 -1.45
N GLU A 95 14.22 -30.23 -2.36
CA GLU A 95 14.24 -30.49 -3.78
C GLU A 95 15.65 -30.51 -4.36
N LEU A 96 16.52 -29.55 -3.99
CA LEU A 96 17.86 -29.46 -4.57
C LEU A 96 18.83 -30.50 -4.03
N VAL A 97 18.83 -30.76 -2.72
CA VAL A 97 19.91 -31.51 -2.03
C VAL A 97 19.39 -32.56 -1.05
N GLY A 98 18.08 -32.79 -0.98
CA GLY A 98 17.47 -33.81 -0.13
C GLY A 98 17.09 -33.33 1.28
N LYS A 99 16.48 -34.24 2.06
CA LYS A 99 15.89 -33.94 3.38
C LYS A 99 16.86 -34.06 4.55
N GLU A 100 17.96 -34.77 4.35
CA GLU A 100 18.92 -35.10 5.41
C GLU A 100 20.29 -34.56 5.03
N ALA A 101 20.97 -33.97 6.01
CA ALA A 101 22.30 -33.40 5.85
C ALA A 101 23.38 -34.48 5.93
N THR A 102 23.38 -35.39 4.96
CA THR A 102 24.28 -36.56 4.91
C THR A 102 25.68 -36.23 4.38
N GLY A 103 25.86 -35.03 3.81
CA GLY A 103 27.06 -34.67 3.05
C GLY A 103 27.16 -35.34 1.68
N GLU A 104 26.16 -36.12 1.27
CA GLU A 104 26.12 -36.73 -0.06
C GLU A 104 26.02 -35.66 -1.15
N VAL A 105 26.85 -35.78 -2.18
CA VAL A 105 26.86 -34.83 -3.30
C VAL A 105 25.84 -35.28 -4.34
N VAL A 106 24.77 -34.51 -4.47
CA VAL A 106 23.82 -34.61 -5.58
C VAL A 106 24.49 -34.03 -6.83
N ARG A 107 24.62 -34.84 -7.88
CA ARG A 107 25.10 -34.41 -9.20
C ARG A 107 23.97 -34.53 -10.21
N GLU A 108 23.68 -33.44 -10.89
CA GLU A 108 22.66 -33.41 -11.91
C GLU A 108 23.17 -34.05 -13.22
N GLN A 109 22.29 -34.77 -13.90
CA GLN A 109 22.55 -35.34 -15.23
C GLN A 109 21.80 -34.56 -16.31
N GLY A 110 22.28 -34.61 -17.56
CA GLY A 110 21.64 -33.89 -18.68
C GLY A 110 21.77 -32.37 -18.56
N GLU A 111 20.68 -31.64 -18.82
CA GLU A 111 20.66 -30.17 -18.73
C GLU A 111 20.71 -29.64 -17.29
N GLY A 112 20.42 -30.51 -16.31
CA GLY A 112 20.32 -30.18 -14.90
C GLY A 112 19.04 -29.43 -14.51
N ARG A 113 18.78 -29.40 -13.20
CA ARG A 113 17.60 -28.74 -12.64
C ARG A 113 17.67 -27.23 -12.80
N MET A 114 16.55 -26.61 -13.11
CA MET A 114 16.43 -25.15 -13.17
C MET A 114 16.54 -24.54 -11.77
N VAL A 115 17.35 -23.48 -11.67
CA VAL A 115 17.51 -22.67 -10.48
C VAL A 115 17.44 -21.21 -10.90
N SER A 116 16.44 -20.50 -10.39
CA SER A 116 16.41 -19.03 -10.44
C SER A 116 16.83 -18.45 -9.11
N GLY A 117 17.35 -17.23 -9.12
CA GLY A 117 17.80 -16.58 -7.91
C GLY A 117 17.81 -15.06 -7.98
N LEU A 118 17.76 -14.45 -6.80
CA LEU A 118 17.86 -13.01 -6.61
C LEU A 118 18.84 -12.74 -5.48
N THR A 119 20.05 -12.31 -5.83
CA THR A 119 20.97 -11.74 -4.84
C THR A 119 20.41 -10.40 -4.39
N ILE A 120 20.34 -10.17 -3.08
CA ILE A 120 19.71 -8.97 -2.53
C ILE A 120 20.45 -8.45 -1.30
N ASP A 121 20.65 -7.14 -1.28
CA ASP A 121 21.12 -6.36 -0.14
C ASP A 121 20.04 -5.34 0.19
N LEU A 122 19.35 -5.55 1.32
CA LEU A 122 18.26 -4.70 1.78
C LEU A 122 18.76 -3.38 2.36
N GLU A 123 19.98 -3.32 2.88
CA GLU A 123 20.53 -2.09 3.44
C GLU A 123 20.85 -1.11 2.31
N THR A 124 21.53 -1.58 1.27
CA THR A 124 21.87 -0.77 0.08
C THR A 124 20.79 -0.76 -1.01
N ARG A 125 19.69 -1.51 -0.81
CA ARG A 125 18.57 -1.69 -1.76
C ARG A 125 19.01 -2.18 -3.14
N LYS A 126 20.07 -2.99 -3.20
CA LYS A 126 20.58 -3.54 -4.46
C LYS A 126 20.10 -4.97 -4.65
N ARG A 127 19.81 -5.32 -5.91
CA ARG A 127 19.41 -6.67 -6.28
C ARG A 127 19.81 -7.02 -7.70
N VAL A 128 20.21 -8.27 -7.90
CA VAL A 128 20.56 -8.80 -9.22
C VAL A 128 19.98 -10.20 -9.36
N LYS A 129 19.19 -10.40 -10.43
CA LYS A 129 18.60 -11.67 -10.80
C LYS A 129 19.61 -12.58 -11.49
N MET A 130 19.42 -13.87 -11.32
CA MET A 130 20.11 -14.93 -12.04
C MET A 130 19.16 -16.07 -12.37
N TYR A 131 19.40 -16.72 -13.50
CA TYR A 131 18.82 -18.01 -13.84
C TYR A 131 19.92 -18.91 -14.39
N GLY A 132 19.87 -20.18 -14.03
CA GLY A 132 20.82 -21.17 -14.47
C GLY A 132 20.38 -22.60 -14.18
N ARG A 133 21.32 -23.52 -14.40
CA ARG A 133 21.13 -24.94 -14.20
C ARG A 133 22.05 -25.44 -13.10
N MET A 134 21.50 -26.18 -12.15
CA MET A 134 22.28 -26.83 -11.11
C MET A 134 23.22 -27.85 -11.73
N VAL A 135 24.48 -27.83 -11.29
CA VAL A 135 25.52 -28.80 -11.67
C VAL A 135 25.70 -29.83 -10.56
N ALA A 136 25.81 -29.35 -9.32
CA ALA A 136 25.94 -30.20 -8.14
C ALA A 136 25.50 -29.44 -6.88
N GLY A 137 25.19 -30.17 -5.82
CA GLY A 137 24.97 -29.62 -4.50
C GLY A 137 25.06 -30.66 -3.39
N ALA A 138 25.18 -30.20 -2.16
CA ALA A 138 25.22 -31.02 -0.96
C ALA A 138 24.62 -30.26 0.23
N LEU A 139 24.09 -31.02 1.20
CA LEU A 139 23.66 -30.51 2.49
C LEU A 139 24.53 -31.13 3.58
N ILE A 140 25.22 -30.31 4.36
CA ILE A 140 26.20 -30.74 5.35
C ILE A 140 25.77 -30.25 6.72
N SER A 141 25.72 -31.15 7.70
CA SER A 141 25.61 -30.75 9.11
C SER A 141 27.02 -30.48 9.64
N PRO A 142 27.31 -29.29 10.21
CA PRO A 142 28.54 -29.09 10.94
C PRO A 142 28.58 -30.07 12.13
N GLU A 143 29.52 -31.01 12.14
CA GLU A 143 29.77 -31.84 13.33
C GLU A 143 30.47 -30.96 14.37
N ASP A 144 29.81 -30.66 15.49
CA ASP A 144 30.46 -30.03 16.64
C ASP A 144 30.88 -31.14 17.62
N GLU A 145 32.12 -31.64 17.49
CA GLU A 145 32.70 -32.64 18.41
C GLU A 145 32.84 -32.11 19.87
N SER A 146 32.55 -30.83 20.12
CA SER A 146 32.84 -30.15 21.38
C SER A 146 31.62 -29.69 22.19
N THR A 147 30.42 -29.67 21.61
CA THR A 147 29.20 -29.28 22.34
C THR A 147 28.05 -30.24 22.09
N ASP A 148 27.37 -30.68 23.16
CA ASP A 148 26.17 -31.54 23.15
C ASP A 148 24.93 -30.83 22.56
N ARG A 149 25.13 -29.82 21.70
CA ARG A 149 24.10 -28.99 21.09
C ARG A 149 23.78 -29.56 19.71
N GLN A 150 22.61 -30.17 19.58
CA GLN A 150 22.03 -30.49 18.27
C GLN A 150 21.72 -29.17 17.53
N GLU A 151 22.69 -28.63 16.80
CA GLU A 151 22.45 -27.49 15.92
C GLU A 151 21.70 -27.95 14.67
N THR A 152 20.45 -27.52 14.52
CA THR A 152 19.57 -27.77 13.35
C THR A 152 19.91 -26.91 12.13
N VAL A 153 21.03 -26.19 12.18
CA VAL A 153 21.55 -25.38 11.08
C VAL A 153 22.38 -26.29 10.19
N ALA A 154 21.99 -26.43 8.93
CA ALA A 154 22.78 -27.12 7.93
C ALA A 154 23.46 -26.10 7.02
N GLU A 155 24.55 -26.50 6.40
CA GLU A 155 25.22 -25.72 5.37
C GLU A 155 24.87 -26.31 4.00
N VAL A 156 24.27 -25.49 3.13
CA VAL A 156 24.09 -25.85 1.72
C VAL A 156 25.31 -25.43 0.92
N GLN A 157 25.75 -26.31 0.03
CA GLN A 157 26.71 -25.99 -1.02
C GLN A 157 26.06 -26.25 -2.37
N LEU A 158 25.99 -25.25 -3.23
CA LEU A 158 25.33 -25.35 -4.54
C LEU A 158 26.24 -24.78 -5.63
N VAL A 159 26.33 -25.49 -6.76
CA VAL A 159 27.05 -25.06 -7.96
C VAL A 159 26.06 -24.90 -9.09
N VAL A 160 25.97 -23.68 -9.64
CA VAL A 160 24.99 -23.33 -10.69
C VAL A 160 25.71 -22.76 -11.91
N LYS A 161 25.41 -23.28 -13.09
CA LYS A 161 25.83 -22.72 -14.37
C LYS A 161 24.83 -21.64 -14.78
N ILE A 162 25.24 -20.38 -14.76
CA ILE A 162 24.38 -19.23 -15.08
C ILE A 162 24.15 -19.15 -16.59
N GLN A 163 22.89 -19.00 -16.96
CA GLN A 163 22.42 -18.82 -18.34
C GLN A 163 21.85 -17.42 -18.58
N GLN A 164 21.31 -16.78 -17.56
CA GLN A 164 20.79 -15.42 -17.66
C GLN A 164 21.07 -14.62 -16.39
N SER A 165 21.27 -13.31 -16.52
CA SER A 165 21.34 -12.38 -15.38
C SER A 165 20.78 -11.00 -15.73
N LEU A 166 20.27 -10.31 -14.71
CA LEU A 166 19.68 -8.99 -14.89
C LEU A 166 19.79 -8.15 -13.61
N GLY A 167 20.39 -6.97 -13.70
CA GLY A 167 20.34 -5.96 -12.64
C GLY A 167 18.96 -5.31 -12.56
N ASN A 168 18.43 -5.13 -11.34
CA ASN A 168 17.12 -4.52 -11.15
C ASN A 168 17.16 -3.33 -10.18
N CYS A 169 16.19 -2.43 -10.33
CA CYS A 169 16.10 -1.17 -9.61
C CYS A 169 15.59 -1.33 -8.16
N PRO A 170 15.87 -0.36 -7.27
CA PRO A 170 15.62 -0.45 -5.83
C PRO A 170 14.16 -0.20 -5.41
N LYS A 171 13.23 -0.02 -6.37
CA LYS A 171 11.83 0.29 -6.07
C LYS A 171 11.22 -0.72 -5.10
N TYR A 172 10.46 -0.20 -4.15
CA TYR A 172 9.67 -0.94 -3.15
C TYR A 172 10.49 -1.78 -2.16
N LEU A 173 11.81 -1.62 -2.12
CA LEU A 173 12.66 -2.22 -1.10
C LEU A 173 12.67 -1.37 0.17
N ASN A 174 11.96 -1.84 1.20
CA ASN A 174 12.14 -1.31 2.55
C ASN A 174 13.47 -1.79 3.11
N SER A 175 14.28 -0.86 3.62
CA SER A 175 15.61 -1.16 4.11
C SER A 175 15.52 -2.01 5.37
N LYS A 176 16.43 -2.99 5.49
CA LYS A 176 16.61 -3.82 6.69
C LYS A 176 18.08 -4.09 6.90
N LYS A 177 18.53 -3.97 8.15
CA LYS A 177 19.88 -4.39 8.54
C LYS A 177 19.83 -5.87 8.90
N ILE A 178 20.56 -6.70 8.15
CA ILE A 178 20.61 -8.14 8.34
C ILE A 178 21.72 -8.51 9.31
N THR A 179 21.42 -9.37 10.28
CA THR A 179 22.37 -9.89 11.26
C THR A 179 22.22 -11.40 11.38
N PRO A 180 23.32 -12.17 11.46
CA PRO A 180 23.26 -13.61 11.69
C PRO A 180 22.55 -13.95 12.99
N ALA A 181 21.85 -15.08 13.01
CA ALA A 181 21.13 -15.56 14.18
C ALA A 181 21.03 -17.09 14.17
N ILE A 182 20.83 -17.68 15.34
CA ILE A 182 20.63 -19.12 15.46
C ILE A 182 19.24 -19.48 14.94
N SER A 183 19.16 -20.50 14.08
CA SER A 183 17.89 -21.09 13.64
C SER A 183 17.55 -22.33 14.47
N LYS A 184 16.26 -22.45 14.82
CA LYS A 184 15.66 -23.58 15.54
C LYS A 184 14.31 -23.93 14.89
N PRO A 185 14.33 -24.52 13.69
CA PRO A 185 13.16 -24.67 12.87
C PRO A 185 12.14 -25.62 13.51
N GLU A 186 10.90 -25.16 13.58
CA GLU A 186 9.74 -25.94 14.02
C GLU A 186 8.65 -25.85 12.95
N LEU A 187 8.19 -26.99 12.44
CA LEU A 187 7.05 -27.02 11.53
C LEU A 187 5.78 -26.73 12.33
N VAL A 188 5.18 -25.57 12.07
CA VAL A 188 3.96 -25.11 12.76
C VAL A 188 2.71 -25.57 12.03
N ASP A 189 2.74 -25.53 10.70
CA ASP A 189 1.61 -25.84 9.83
C ASP A 189 2.11 -26.28 8.44
N ASP A 190 1.41 -27.21 7.81
CA ASP A 190 1.70 -27.75 6.47
C ASP A 190 0.44 -27.93 5.61
N GLN A 191 -0.63 -27.22 5.97
CA GLN A 191 -1.93 -27.28 5.30
C GLN A 191 -2.08 -26.17 4.23
N PRO A 192 -2.98 -26.33 3.24
CA PRO A 192 -3.20 -25.29 2.23
C PRO A 192 -3.95 -24.05 2.75
N PHE A 193 -4.68 -24.18 3.86
CA PHE A 193 -5.21 -23.04 4.61
C PHE A 193 -4.16 -22.50 5.58
N LEU A 194 -4.23 -21.22 5.92
CA LEU A 194 -3.23 -20.56 6.75
C LEU A 194 -3.67 -20.50 8.22
N SER A 195 -2.84 -21.03 9.11
CA SER A 195 -2.99 -20.81 10.56
C SER A 195 -2.98 -19.32 10.95
N PRO A 196 -3.54 -18.94 12.13
CA PRO A 196 -3.54 -17.55 12.60
C PRO A 196 -2.16 -16.89 12.64
N ARG A 197 -1.11 -17.65 12.95
CA ARG A 197 0.28 -17.13 12.99
C ARG A 197 0.83 -16.87 11.58
N ALA A 198 0.49 -17.70 10.60
CA ALA A 198 0.83 -17.46 9.20
C ALA A 198 0.09 -16.24 8.63
N LEU A 199 -1.18 -16.06 9.00
CA LEU A 199 -1.97 -14.87 8.64
C LEU A 199 -1.37 -13.58 9.24
N ASP A 200 -0.95 -13.61 10.50
CA ASP A 200 -0.29 -12.47 11.16
C ASP A 200 1.05 -12.11 10.49
N LEU A 201 1.85 -13.12 10.13
CA LEU A 201 3.08 -12.91 9.37
C LEU A 201 2.77 -12.25 8.01
N LEU A 202 1.79 -12.75 7.27
CA LEU A 202 1.40 -12.21 5.97
C LEU A 202 0.88 -10.76 6.07
N ALA A 203 0.09 -10.46 7.10
CA ALA A 203 -0.43 -9.11 7.35
C ALA A 203 0.67 -8.09 7.68
N LYS A 204 1.77 -8.54 8.31
CA LYS A 204 2.93 -7.71 8.64
C LYS A 204 3.99 -7.66 7.53
N ALA A 205 3.93 -8.59 6.59
CA ALA A 205 4.89 -8.68 5.50
C ALA A 205 4.88 -7.41 4.65
N ASP A 206 6.07 -6.83 4.47
CA ASP A 206 6.31 -5.71 3.59
C ASP A 206 7.07 -6.13 2.32
N MET A 207 7.34 -7.42 2.20
CA MET A 207 8.03 -8.07 1.10
C MET A 207 7.67 -9.55 1.02
N ILE A 208 7.53 -10.05 -0.20
CA ILE A 208 7.50 -11.48 -0.53
C ILE A 208 8.49 -11.75 -1.66
N PHE A 209 8.98 -12.98 -1.77
CA PHE A 209 9.74 -13.44 -2.94
C PHE A 209 8.90 -14.42 -3.72
N VAL A 210 8.88 -14.29 -5.04
CA VAL A 210 8.04 -15.05 -5.95
C VAL A 210 8.93 -15.71 -7.00
N SER A 211 8.79 -17.02 -7.16
CA SER A 211 9.39 -17.77 -8.27
C SER A 211 8.32 -18.24 -9.25
N SER A 212 8.64 -18.13 -10.54
CA SER A 212 7.77 -18.54 -11.66
C SER A 212 8.62 -19.16 -12.75
N SER A 213 8.02 -19.96 -13.63
CA SER A 213 8.75 -20.67 -14.69
C SER A 213 8.10 -20.52 -16.05
N HIS A 214 8.90 -20.41 -17.09
CA HIS A 214 8.46 -20.65 -18.46
C HIS A 214 8.60 -22.16 -18.75
N ASN A 215 7.71 -22.95 -18.14
CA ASN A 215 7.77 -24.42 -18.18
C ASN A 215 9.15 -24.96 -17.76
N SER A 216 9.85 -25.65 -18.66
CA SER A 216 11.20 -26.18 -18.45
C SER A 216 12.30 -25.38 -19.16
N ILE A 217 11.98 -24.20 -19.71
CA ILE A 217 12.88 -23.39 -20.54
C ILE A 217 13.69 -22.43 -19.65
N ASP A 218 13.00 -21.61 -18.86
CA ASP A 218 13.61 -20.69 -17.90
C ASP A 218 12.79 -20.52 -16.61
N MET A 219 13.39 -19.81 -15.65
CA MET A 219 12.74 -19.45 -14.38
C MET A 219 13.11 -18.03 -13.95
N ASP A 220 12.17 -17.40 -13.25
CA ASP A 220 12.36 -16.13 -12.56
C ASP A 220 12.27 -16.34 -11.04
N THR A 221 13.08 -15.61 -10.29
CA THR A 221 12.87 -15.34 -8.86
C THR A 221 13.03 -13.85 -8.65
N ASN A 222 12.01 -13.22 -8.09
CA ASN A 222 12.02 -11.78 -7.84
C ASN A 222 11.25 -11.44 -6.58
N HIS A 223 11.49 -10.26 -6.00
CA HIS A 223 10.71 -9.76 -4.89
C HIS A 223 9.48 -9.00 -5.37
N ARG A 224 8.46 -8.93 -4.51
CA ARG A 224 7.41 -7.90 -4.51
C ARG A 224 7.41 -7.25 -3.14
N GLY A 225 7.57 -5.94 -3.11
CA GLY A 225 7.66 -5.14 -1.89
C GLY A 225 6.56 -4.07 -1.85
N GLY A 226 6.25 -3.59 -0.65
CA GLY A 226 5.24 -2.57 -0.44
C GLY A 226 5.14 -2.12 1.02
N PRO A 227 4.10 -1.36 1.38
CA PRO A 227 3.74 -1.18 2.78
C PRO A 227 3.34 -2.52 3.43
N PRO A 228 3.56 -2.72 4.75
CA PRO A 228 2.99 -3.85 5.48
C PRO A 228 1.49 -4.01 5.18
N GLY A 229 1.08 -5.24 4.87
CA GLY A 229 -0.32 -5.57 4.53
C GLY A 229 -0.71 -5.34 3.07
N PHE A 230 0.27 -5.16 2.17
CA PHE A 230 0.02 -5.08 0.72
C PHE A 230 -0.45 -6.40 0.10
N VAL A 231 -0.15 -7.53 0.74
CA VAL A 231 -0.75 -8.83 0.41
C VAL A 231 -2.05 -8.96 1.19
N ARG A 232 -3.15 -9.21 0.50
CA ARG A 232 -4.48 -9.36 1.07
C ARG A 232 -4.91 -10.83 1.04
N VAL A 233 -5.64 -11.27 2.05
CA VAL A 233 -6.24 -12.60 2.10
C VAL A 233 -7.71 -12.47 1.71
N SER A 234 -8.09 -13.07 0.58
CA SER A 234 -9.45 -13.01 0.06
C SER A 234 -10.35 -14.09 0.68
N SER A 235 -9.79 -15.26 0.97
CA SER A 235 -10.46 -16.33 1.70
C SER A 235 -9.41 -17.23 2.38
N ASN A 236 -9.82 -17.95 3.42
CA ASN A 236 -8.99 -18.90 4.14
C ASN A 236 -9.83 -20.13 4.52
N GLU A 237 -10.35 -20.80 3.50
CA GLU A 237 -11.18 -22.00 3.65
C GLU A 237 -10.29 -23.25 3.78
N GLU A 238 -10.84 -24.34 4.32
CA GLU A 238 -10.12 -25.59 4.54
C GLU A 238 -9.50 -26.16 3.24
N SER A 239 -10.12 -25.91 2.08
CA SER A 239 -9.60 -26.31 0.77
C SER A 239 -8.37 -25.52 0.32
N GLY A 240 -8.06 -24.40 0.96
CA GLY A 240 -6.92 -23.55 0.64
C GLY A 240 -7.21 -22.06 0.79
N ALA A 241 -6.18 -21.31 1.19
CA ALA A 241 -6.24 -19.87 1.24
C ALA A 241 -6.10 -19.24 -0.15
N VAL A 242 -6.77 -18.10 -0.36
CA VAL A 242 -6.61 -17.26 -1.54
C VAL A 242 -6.00 -15.94 -1.12
N ILE A 243 -4.85 -15.60 -1.70
CA ILE A 243 -4.18 -14.33 -1.46
C ILE A 243 -4.11 -13.51 -2.74
N CYS A 244 -3.96 -12.19 -2.60
CA CYS A 244 -3.84 -11.27 -3.72
C CYS A 244 -2.85 -10.16 -3.39
N TRP A 245 -2.06 -9.73 -4.38
CA TRP A 245 -1.21 -8.55 -4.26
C TRP A 245 -1.26 -7.69 -5.53
N PRO A 246 -1.10 -6.36 -5.41
CA PRO A 246 -0.99 -5.47 -6.56
C PRO A 246 0.39 -5.59 -7.22
N GLU A 247 0.43 -5.44 -8.54
CA GLU A 247 1.67 -5.23 -9.28
C GLU A 247 1.87 -3.73 -9.52
N TYR A 248 2.87 -3.16 -8.87
CA TYR A 248 3.21 -1.73 -8.98
C TYR A 248 4.04 -1.41 -10.22
N SER A 249 4.14 -0.13 -10.56
CA SER A 249 4.85 0.38 -11.73
C SER A 249 6.36 0.03 -11.70
N GLY A 250 6.74 -0.97 -12.49
CA GLY A 250 8.10 -1.51 -12.56
C GLY A 250 8.97 -0.96 -13.69
N ASN A 251 9.79 -1.84 -14.25
CA ASN A 251 10.61 -1.63 -15.46
C ASN A 251 9.92 -2.12 -16.75
N ARG A 252 8.68 -2.59 -16.65
CA ARG A 252 7.88 -3.10 -17.77
C ARG A 252 8.47 -4.31 -18.51
N LEU A 253 9.42 -5.02 -17.88
CA LEU A 253 9.96 -6.26 -18.43
C LEU A 253 8.96 -7.42 -18.29
N TYR A 254 8.17 -7.41 -17.22
CA TYR A 254 7.11 -8.39 -16.95
C TYR A 254 7.53 -9.86 -16.86
N GLN A 255 8.81 -10.19 -16.69
CA GLN A 255 9.32 -11.58 -16.66
C GLN A 255 8.54 -12.53 -15.72
N THR A 256 8.24 -12.11 -14.50
CA THR A 256 7.42 -12.93 -13.58
C THR A 256 6.02 -13.17 -14.16
N LEU A 257 5.36 -12.10 -14.62
CA LEU A 257 3.99 -12.17 -15.13
C LEU A 257 3.90 -12.88 -16.47
N GLY A 258 4.92 -12.76 -17.31
CA GLY A 258 5.05 -13.51 -18.56
C GLY A 258 5.14 -15.00 -18.27
N ASN A 259 5.94 -15.42 -17.29
CA ASN A 259 5.96 -16.81 -16.84
C ASN A 259 4.59 -17.26 -16.34
N LEU A 260 3.92 -16.46 -15.50
CA LEU A 260 2.58 -16.79 -14.99
C LEU A 260 1.49 -16.83 -16.07
N GLN A 261 1.66 -16.08 -17.16
CA GLN A 261 0.77 -16.14 -18.31
C GLN A 261 0.86 -17.48 -19.04
N ILE A 262 2.06 -18.07 -19.11
CA ILE A 262 2.31 -19.35 -19.80
C ILE A 262 2.11 -20.55 -18.88
N ASN A 263 2.63 -20.46 -17.66
CA ASN A 263 2.49 -21.47 -16.61
C ASN A 263 1.91 -20.81 -15.35
N PRO A 264 0.58 -20.90 -15.12
CA PRO A 264 -0.10 -20.16 -14.06
C PRO A 264 0.10 -20.79 -12.67
N VAL A 265 1.35 -21.01 -12.28
CA VAL A 265 1.77 -21.55 -10.99
C VAL A 265 2.97 -20.75 -10.49
N CYS A 266 2.95 -20.39 -9.21
CA CYS A 266 4.09 -19.73 -8.56
C CYS A 266 4.43 -20.36 -7.22
N GLY A 267 5.69 -20.19 -6.83
CA GLY A 267 6.17 -20.38 -5.48
C GLY A 267 6.33 -19.02 -4.83
N ILE A 268 6.01 -18.92 -3.54
CA ILE A 268 6.22 -17.71 -2.75
C ILE A 268 6.89 -18.08 -1.43
N CYS A 269 7.83 -17.25 -0.97
CA CYS A 269 8.22 -17.24 0.44
C CYS A 269 7.98 -15.87 1.09
N VAL A 270 7.56 -15.92 2.34
CA VAL A 270 7.27 -14.75 3.19
C VAL A 270 8.18 -14.82 4.42
N PRO A 271 9.29 -14.07 4.45
CA PRO A 271 10.22 -14.07 5.57
C PRO A 271 9.75 -13.18 6.72
N GLY A 272 9.67 -13.76 7.92
CA GLY A 272 9.52 -13.03 9.18
C GLY A 272 10.88 -12.53 9.68
N PHE A 273 11.36 -11.42 9.15
CA PHE A 273 12.70 -10.90 9.48
C PHE A 273 12.94 -10.69 10.99
N GLU A 274 11.92 -10.31 11.76
CA GLU A 274 12.03 -10.07 13.21
C GLU A 274 12.05 -11.38 14.03
N THR A 275 11.24 -12.38 13.64
CA THR A 275 11.08 -13.63 14.40
C THR A 275 12.00 -14.75 13.91
N GLY A 276 12.43 -14.67 12.65
CA GLY A 276 13.08 -15.73 11.91
C GLY A 276 12.10 -16.74 11.31
N ASP A 277 10.79 -16.50 11.37
CA ASP A 277 9.80 -17.41 10.80
C ASP A 277 9.82 -17.36 9.26
N MET A 278 9.35 -18.43 8.62
CA MET A 278 9.22 -18.50 7.17
C MET A 278 7.90 -19.17 6.79
N LEU A 279 7.15 -18.55 5.89
CA LEU A 279 5.99 -19.15 5.24
C LEU A 279 6.33 -19.43 3.77
N TYR A 280 6.26 -20.70 3.38
CA TYR A 280 6.42 -21.16 2.01
C TYR A 280 5.05 -21.47 1.43
N LEU A 281 4.78 -21.02 0.21
CA LEU A 281 3.51 -21.22 -0.50
C LEU A 281 3.80 -21.71 -1.92
N THR A 282 2.94 -22.57 -2.45
CA THR A 282 2.86 -22.83 -3.90
C THR A 282 1.41 -22.98 -4.31
N GLY A 283 1.07 -22.49 -5.51
CA GLY A 283 -0.33 -22.50 -5.93
C GLY A 283 -0.57 -21.95 -7.32
N ARG A 284 -1.84 -21.96 -7.71
CA ARG A 284 -2.29 -21.52 -9.03
C ARG A 284 -2.55 -20.02 -9.02
N THR A 285 -2.03 -19.33 -10.03
CA THR A 285 -2.18 -17.88 -10.18
C THR A 285 -3.24 -17.49 -11.19
N GLU A 286 -3.88 -16.35 -10.97
CA GLU A 286 -4.70 -15.62 -11.93
C GLU A 286 -4.17 -14.18 -12.03
N ILE A 287 -3.89 -13.71 -13.25
CA ILE A 287 -3.48 -12.32 -13.50
C ILE A 287 -4.74 -11.51 -13.80
N LEU A 288 -5.03 -10.52 -12.97
CA LEU A 288 -6.15 -9.60 -13.13
C LEU A 288 -5.62 -8.32 -13.77
N ILE A 289 -6.25 -7.85 -14.85
CA ILE A 289 -5.78 -6.69 -15.64
C ILE A 289 -6.91 -5.66 -15.77
N GLY A 290 -6.55 -4.37 -15.62
CA GLY A 290 -7.45 -3.24 -15.85
C GLY A 290 -8.71 -3.31 -14.99
N LYS A 291 -9.86 -3.47 -15.63
CA LYS A 291 -11.17 -3.50 -14.94
C LYS A 291 -11.27 -4.65 -13.94
N ASP A 292 -10.74 -5.83 -14.26
CA ASP A 292 -10.80 -6.99 -13.38
C ASP A 292 -9.91 -6.78 -12.14
N ALA A 293 -8.74 -6.16 -12.35
CA ALA A 293 -7.86 -5.77 -11.25
C ALA A 293 -8.52 -4.74 -10.33
N ASN A 294 -9.16 -3.71 -10.91
CA ASN A 294 -9.85 -2.67 -10.15
C ASN A 294 -11.09 -3.21 -9.41
N ALA A 295 -11.83 -4.14 -10.02
CA ALA A 295 -13.00 -4.76 -9.39
C ALA A 295 -12.60 -5.64 -8.19
N TYR A 296 -11.44 -6.31 -8.25
CA TYR A 296 -10.98 -7.19 -7.18
C TYR A 296 -10.17 -6.46 -6.09
N LEU A 297 -9.23 -5.61 -6.52
CA LEU A 297 -8.32 -4.83 -5.68
C LEU A 297 -8.34 -3.36 -6.15
N PRO A 298 -9.35 -2.57 -5.73
CA PRO A 298 -9.56 -1.19 -6.17
C PRO A 298 -8.30 -0.34 -6.23
N ARG A 299 -8.26 0.53 -7.25
CA ARG A 299 -7.11 1.37 -7.60
C ARG A 299 -5.90 0.60 -8.17
N SER A 300 -6.13 -0.61 -8.68
CA SER A 300 -5.10 -1.42 -9.33
C SER A 300 -5.37 -1.63 -10.81
N ASN A 301 -4.34 -1.40 -11.63
CA ASN A 301 -4.35 -1.78 -13.05
C ASN A 301 -3.88 -3.21 -13.30
N LEU A 302 -3.16 -3.79 -12.33
CA LEU A 302 -2.63 -5.14 -12.41
C LEU A 302 -2.57 -5.71 -10.99
N ALA A 303 -3.08 -6.92 -10.81
CA ALA A 303 -3.01 -7.66 -9.57
C ALA A 303 -2.83 -9.15 -9.86
N VAL A 304 -2.19 -9.88 -8.95
CA VAL A 304 -2.07 -11.33 -9.04
C VAL A 304 -2.80 -11.94 -7.87
N LYS A 305 -3.70 -12.87 -8.17
CA LYS A 305 -4.40 -13.72 -7.20
C LYS A 305 -3.72 -15.08 -7.20
N LEU A 306 -3.48 -15.65 -6.03
CA LEU A 306 -2.93 -16.98 -5.82
C LEU A 306 -3.93 -17.81 -5.01
N THR A 307 -4.36 -18.93 -5.58
CA THR A 307 -5.06 -19.98 -4.82
C THR A 307 -4.00 -20.98 -4.35
N ILE A 308 -3.78 -21.03 -3.04
CA ILE A 308 -2.72 -21.83 -2.42
C ILE A 308 -3.10 -23.31 -2.51
N SER A 309 -2.18 -24.10 -3.05
CA SER A 309 -2.33 -25.56 -3.19
C SER A 309 -1.58 -26.34 -2.12
N ASP A 310 -0.43 -25.83 -1.68
CA ASP A 310 0.35 -26.35 -0.55
C ASP A 310 1.00 -25.17 0.17
N SER A 311 1.15 -25.31 1.49
CA SER A 311 1.87 -24.34 2.32
C SER A 311 2.75 -25.05 3.34
N ARG A 312 3.80 -24.38 3.82
CA ARG A 312 4.57 -24.78 5.00
C ARG A 312 4.92 -23.55 5.81
N PHE A 313 4.49 -23.51 7.06
CA PHE A 313 4.87 -22.48 8.00
C PHE A 313 5.89 -23.03 9.00
N VAL A 314 7.10 -22.49 8.97
CA VAL A 314 8.24 -22.95 9.77
C VAL A 314 8.69 -21.82 10.69
N ALA A 315 8.53 -22.00 11.99
CA ALA A 315 8.98 -21.04 12.99
C ALA A 315 10.50 -21.05 13.12
N GLN A 316 11.13 -19.88 13.34
CA GLN A 316 12.58 -19.73 13.54
C GLN A 316 13.46 -20.45 12.48
N ALA A 317 12.96 -20.54 11.24
CA ALA A 317 13.64 -21.16 10.10
C ALA A 317 14.87 -20.38 9.62
N LEU A 318 14.82 -19.05 9.66
CA LEU A 318 15.88 -18.21 9.12
C LEU A 318 17.11 -18.16 10.05
N PRO A 319 18.33 -18.40 9.54
CA PRO A 319 19.58 -18.25 10.29
C PRO A 319 20.04 -16.79 10.40
N PHE A 320 19.11 -15.83 10.34
CA PHE A 320 19.36 -14.40 10.45
C PHE A 320 18.13 -13.65 10.95
N ARG A 321 18.33 -12.40 11.36
CA ARG A 321 17.28 -11.42 11.70
C ARG A 321 17.48 -10.14 10.92
N GLY A 322 16.37 -9.43 10.69
CA GLY A 322 16.36 -8.13 10.04
C GLY A 322 15.79 -7.05 10.95
N GLU A 323 16.59 -6.03 11.23
CA GLU A 323 16.13 -4.81 11.91
C GLU A 323 15.56 -3.85 10.86
N ALA A 324 14.33 -3.38 11.07
CA ALA A 324 13.65 -2.48 10.13
C ALA A 324 14.36 -1.13 10.02
N GLY A 325 14.69 -0.73 8.78
CA GLY A 325 15.27 0.57 8.45
C GLY A 325 14.26 1.50 7.77
N GLN A 326 14.75 2.35 6.87
CA GLN A 326 13.90 3.30 6.16
C GLN A 326 12.98 2.61 5.13
N ARG A 327 11.72 3.03 5.09
CA ARG A 327 10.77 2.63 4.03
C ARG A 327 11.23 3.13 2.66
N SER A 328 10.88 2.39 1.61
CA SER A 328 11.13 2.84 0.24
C SER A 328 10.36 4.15 -0.02
N PRO A 329 10.98 5.17 -0.63
CA PRO A 329 10.25 6.38 -1.03
C PRO A 329 9.20 6.07 -2.11
N TYR A 330 9.34 4.95 -2.81
CA TYR A 330 8.42 4.47 -3.83
C TYR A 330 7.22 3.69 -3.26
N ASN A 331 7.13 3.46 -1.94
CA ASN A 331 6.01 2.69 -1.40
C ASN A 331 4.66 3.36 -1.74
N PRO A 332 3.74 2.62 -2.36
CA PRO A 332 2.40 3.12 -2.60
C PRO A 332 1.56 3.05 -1.32
N VAL A 333 0.35 3.60 -1.40
CA VAL A 333 -0.68 3.39 -0.38
C VAL A 333 -1.15 1.94 -0.39
N VAL A 334 -1.56 1.43 0.78
CA VAL A 334 -2.13 0.08 0.89
C VAL A 334 -3.44 0.04 0.09
N ARG A 335 -3.57 -0.98 -0.77
CA ARG A 335 -4.79 -1.28 -1.50
C ARG A 335 -5.52 -2.41 -0.79
N TYR A 336 -6.82 -2.23 -0.58
CA TYR A 336 -7.70 -3.19 0.09
C TYR A 336 -8.52 -3.93 -0.95
N LEU A 337 -8.96 -5.15 -0.64
CA LEU A 337 -9.89 -5.89 -1.48
C LEU A 337 -11.22 -5.14 -1.56
N ALA A 338 -11.95 -5.30 -2.66
CA ALA A 338 -13.30 -4.75 -2.76
C ALA A 338 -14.23 -5.31 -1.67
N SER A 339 -14.03 -6.56 -1.24
CA SER A 339 -14.77 -7.20 -0.14
C SER A 339 -14.42 -6.64 1.25
N GLU A 340 -13.29 -5.94 1.40
CA GLU A 340 -12.87 -5.32 2.66
C GLU A 340 -13.43 -3.90 2.81
N ALA A 341 -13.87 -3.29 1.70
CA ALA A 341 -14.53 -2.00 1.74
C ALA A 341 -15.92 -2.17 2.36
N GLN A 342 -16.07 -1.81 3.64
CA GLN A 342 -17.37 -1.65 4.31
C GLN A 342 -18.24 -0.52 3.69
N HIS A 343 -17.81 0.09 2.59
CA HIS A 343 -18.44 1.25 1.97
C HIS A 343 -18.71 0.95 0.50
N SER A 344 -19.99 1.05 0.14
CA SER A 344 -20.54 1.00 -1.19
C SER A 344 -19.62 1.74 -2.17
N GLN A 345 -19.02 1.01 -3.11
CA GLN A 345 -18.45 1.67 -4.28
C GLN A 345 -19.57 2.46 -4.96
N PRO A 346 -19.29 3.68 -5.48
CA PRO A 346 -20.22 4.30 -6.40
C PRO A 346 -20.48 3.29 -7.52
N ASN A 347 -21.75 3.10 -7.89
CA ASN A 347 -22.06 2.43 -9.15
C ASN A 347 -21.24 3.14 -10.23
N GLU A 348 -20.30 2.45 -10.88
CA GLU A 348 -19.66 2.94 -12.09
C GLU A 348 -20.73 3.02 -13.19
N SER A 349 -21.60 4.04 -13.11
CA SER A 349 -22.35 4.48 -14.27
C SER A 349 -21.31 5.07 -15.22
N THR A 350 -21.10 4.39 -16.34
CA THR A 350 -20.23 4.76 -17.47
C THR A 350 -20.55 6.12 -18.12
N SER A 351 -21.34 6.99 -17.50
CA SER A 351 -21.42 8.39 -17.89
C SER A 351 -20.14 9.09 -17.45
N GLN A 352 -19.31 9.49 -18.41
CA GLN A 352 -18.19 10.43 -18.21
C GLN A 352 -18.76 11.79 -17.78
N GLN A 353 -19.17 11.91 -16.53
CA GLN A 353 -19.55 13.19 -15.96
C GLN A 353 -18.27 13.98 -15.67
N GLN A 354 -18.29 15.26 -16.01
CA GLN A 354 -17.21 16.19 -15.69
C GLN A 354 -17.73 17.28 -14.76
N ALA A 355 -16.89 17.67 -13.82
CA ALA A 355 -17.10 18.81 -12.95
C ALA A 355 -16.14 19.94 -13.34
N LYS A 356 -16.70 21.13 -13.53
CA LYS A 356 -15.96 22.34 -13.87
C LYS A 356 -15.72 23.18 -12.61
N LEU A 357 -14.47 23.53 -12.33
CA LEU A 357 -14.12 24.41 -11.21
C LEU A 357 -14.55 25.85 -11.52
N LEU A 358 -15.49 26.36 -10.75
CA LEU A 358 -15.99 27.73 -10.86
C LEU A 358 -15.12 28.72 -10.10
N SER A 359 -14.81 28.42 -8.83
CA SER A 359 -14.05 29.34 -7.97
C SER A 359 -13.34 28.64 -6.82
N GLN A 360 -12.31 29.31 -6.29
CA GLN A 360 -11.58 28.93 -5.09
C GLN A 360 -11.64 30.07 -4.05
N VAL A 361 -12.06 29.76 -2.83
CA VAL A 361 -11.94 30.65 -1.67
C VAL A 361 -10.82 30.13 -0.76
N LYS A 362 -9.76 30.93 -0.58
CA LYS A 362 -8.66 30.61 0.33
C LYS A 362 -9.04 31.00 1.75
N LEU A 363 -9.33 30.01 2.58
CA LEU A 363 -9.70 30.21 3.99
C LEU A 363 -8.46 30.36 4.87
N THR A 364 -7.42 29.58 4.55
CA THR A 364 -6.14 29.58 5.26
C THR A 364 -5.03 29.27 4.24
N PRO A 365 -3.73 29.43 4.57
CA PRO A 365 -2.65 29.00 3.70
C PRO A 365 -2.69 27.50 3.34
N THR A 366 -3.37 26.69 4.15
CA THR A 366 -3.44 25.23 3.97
C THR A 366 -4.83 24.71 3.66
N ILE A 367 -5.88 25.55 3.67
CA ILE A 367 -7.28 25.13 3.47
C ILE A 367 -7.99 26.07 2.49
N SER A 368 -8.65 25.49 1.50
CA SER A 368 -9.47 26.19 0.53
C SER A 368 -10.81 25.51 0.34
N ARG A 369 -11.84 26.33 0.06
CA ARG A 369 -13.14 25.87 -0.43
C ARG A 369 -13.16 26.01 -1.94
N PHE A 370 -13.57 24.95 -2.63
CA PHE A 370 -13.65 24.89 -4.09
C PHE A 370 -15.10 24.66 -4.50
N ARG A 371 -15.59 25.49 -5.42
CA ARG A 371 -16.94 25.38 -5.97
C ARG A 371 -16.88 24.82 -7.38
N PHE A 372 -17.67 23.79 -7.63
CA PHE A 372 -17.77 23.13 -8.92
C PHE A 372 -19.20 23.20 -9.48
N SER A 373 -19.33 23.20 -10.79
CA SER A 373 -20.58 22.91 -11.52
C SER A 373 -20.48 21.59 -12.27
N MET A 374 -21.59 20.86 -12.40
CA MET A 374 -21.68 19.60 -13.14
C MET A 374 -22.94 19.60 -14.01
N GLU A 375 -22.88 19.11 -15.25
CA GLU A 375 -24.00 19.18 -16.20
C GLU A 375 -25.32 18.57 -15.68
N ASN A 376 -25.22 17.53 -14.86
CA ASN A 376 -26.38 16.98 -14.14
C ASN A 376 -26.37 17.50 -12.70
N ALA A 377 -27.57 17.81 -12.17
CA ALA A 377 -27.72 18.21 -10.77
C ALA A 377 -26.99 17.24 -9.85
N ALA A 378 -26.20 17.78 -8.94
CA ALA A 378 -25.43 16.97 -7.99
C ALA A 378 -26.42 16.36 -6.98
N THR A 379 -26.85 15.12 -7.24
CA THR A 379 -27.71 14.36 -6.33
C THR A 379 -26.84 13.66 -5.30
N TYR A 380 -26.80 14.22 -4.10
CA TYR A 380 -26.12 13.65 -2.93
C TYR A 380 -26.93 13.96 -1.66
N LYS A 381 -26.63 13.25 -0.58
CA LYS A 381 -27.15 13.53 0.76
C LYS A 381 -26.09 14.25 1.60
N ALA A 382 -26.54 14.97 2.63
CA ALA A 382 -25.64 15.63 3.57
C ALA A 382 -24.67 14.62 4.20
N GLY A 383 -23.37 14.90 4.13
CA GLY A 383 -22.31 14.02 4.65
C GLY A 383 -21.67 13.08 3.61
N GLN A 384 -22.26 12.95 2.42
CA GLN A 384 -21.65 12.19 1.32
C GLN A 384 -20.40 12.88 0.74
N TYR A 385 -19.59 12.08 0.05
CA TYR A 385 -18.41 12.52 -0.68
C TYR A 385 -18.61 12.46 -2.19
N VAL A 386 -17.73 13.17 -2.91
CA VAL A 386 -17.55 13.05 -4.37
C VAL A 386 -16.16 12.47 -4.66
N THR A 387 -16.08 11.58 -5.64
CA THR A 387 -14.81 11.03 -6.14
C THR A 387 -14.45 11.68 -7.47
N LEU A 388 -13.31 12.39 -7.49
CA LEU A 388 -12.82 13.18 -8.62
C LEU A 388 -11.55 12.54 -9.21
N ASP A 389 -11.44 12.54 -10.54
CA ASP A 389 -10.35 11.97 -11.32
C ASP A 389 -9.52 13.10 -11.95
N PHE A 390 -8.26 13.23 -11.49
CA PHE A 390 -7.31 14.23 -11.97
C PHE A 390 -6.24 13.63 -12.89
N SER A 391 -6.38 12.36 -13.29
CA SER A 391 -5.36 11.66 -14.09
C SER A 391 -5.09 12.35 -15.43
N GLU A 392 -6.10 12.90 -16.11
CA GLU A 392 -5.92 13.64 -17.37
C GLU A 392 -5.00 14.86 -17.26
N HIS A 393 -4.85 15.44 -16.06
CA HIS A 393 -4.03 16.63 -15.82
C HIS A 393 -2.67 16.32 -15.18
N LEU A 394 -2.59 15.22 -14.42
CA LEU A 394 -1.42 14.89 -13.59
C LEU A 394 -0.65 13.68 -14.08
N ASP A 395 -1.28 12.79 -14.85
CA ASP A 395 -0.60 11.65 -15.43
C ASP A 395 0.23 12.09 -16.64
N ILE A 396 1.50 12.36 -16.37
CA ILE A 396 2.52 12.65 -17.39
C ILE A 396 3.07 11.36 -18.06
N GLY A 397 2.36 10.24 -17.92
CA GLY A 397 2.69 8.95 -18.49
C GLY A 397 3.80 8.22 -17.72
N TYR A 398 4.33 7.16 -18.35
CA TYR A 398 5.33 6.31 -17.73
C TYR A 398 6.63 7.03 -17.45
N SER A 399 7.15 6.81 -16.25
CA SER A 399 8.57 6.96 -15.99
C SER A 399 9.09 5.74 -15.25
N HIS A 400 10.28 5.28 -15.64
CA HIS A 400 10.91 4.17 -14.94
C HIS A 400 11.34 4.56 -13.52
N MET A 401 11.85 5.76 -13.29
CA MET A 401 12.21 6.30 -11.97
C MET A 401 11.76 7.77 -11.88
N ARG A 402 11.38 8.24 -10.69
CA ARG A 402 11.05 9.64 -10.42
C ARG A 402 11.54 9.97 -9.02
N ASP A 403 12.84 10.21 -8.88
CA ASP A 403 13.43 10.45 -7.57
C ASP A 403 12.97 11.80 -6.96
N ASP A 404 12.49 12.72 -7.79
CA ASP A 404 11.90 14.01 -7.42
C ASP A 404 10.45 13.89 -6.92
N ASP A 405 9.65 12.99 -7.48
CA ASP A 405 8.32 12.61 -6.98
C ASP A 405 8.02 11.10 -7.09
N PRO A 406 8.61 10.27 -6.21
CA PRO A 406 8.52 8.82 -6.28
C PRO A 406 7.10 8.26 -6.16
N ARG A 407 6.22 8.99 -5.45
CA ARG A 407 4.86 8.54 -5.14
C ARG A 407 3.95 8.63 -6.38
N SER A 408 4.21 9.58 -7.28
CA SER A 408 3.44 9.76 -8.52
C SER A 408 3.42 8.52 -9.43
N LEU A 409 4.40 7.62 -9.33
CA LEU A 409 4.51 6.45 -10.22
C LEU A 409 3.38 5.42 -10.06
N ASN A 410 2.73 5.40 -8.90
CA ASN A 410 1.64 4.48 -8.58
C ASN A 410 0.36 5.21 -8.18
N ASP A 411 0.35 6.53 -8.30
CA ASP A 411 -0.79 7.36 -7.96
C ASP A 411 -1.81 7.27 -9.10
N ASP A 412 -3.07 7.00 -8.76
CA ASP A 412 -4.17 7.01 -9.72
C ASP A 412 -4.70 8.44 -9.94
N PHE A 413 -4.24 9.40 -9.13
CA PHE A 413 -4.73 10.78 -9.08
C PHE A 413 -6.25 10.90 -8.86
N VAL A 414 -6.87 9.84 -8.37
CA VAL A 414 -8.29 9.81 -8.00
C VAL A 414 -8.38 10.10 -6.50
N ARG A 415 -9.22 11.07 -6.13
CA ARG A 415 -9.40 11.45 -4.72
C ARG A 415 -10.87 11.60 -4.37
N THR A 416 -11.18 11.26 -3.14
CA THR A 416 -12.50 11.41 -2.55
C THR A 416 -12.51 12.60 -1.60
N PHE A 417 -13.50 13.47 -1.76
CA PHE A 417 -13.68 14.65 -0.91
C PHE A 417 -15.12 14.74 -0.41
N THR A 418 -15.31 14.92 0.89
CA THR A 418 -16.64 15.21 1.44
C THR A 418 -17.21 16.48 0.80
N VAL A 419 -18.46 16.40 0.37
CA VAL A 419 -19.20 17.55 -0.14
C VAL A 419 -19.57 18.43 1.06
N SER A 420 -19.04 19.65 1.09
CA SER A 420 -19.23 20.58 2.21
C SER A 420 -20.47 21.48 2.07
N SER A 421 -21.08 21.51 0.89
CA SER A 421 -22.33 22.25 0.65
C SER A 421 -23.59 21.44 0.99
N PRO A 422 -24.69 22.07 1.44
CA PRO A 422 -25.98 21.40 1.60
C PRO A 422 -26.52 20.84 0.27
N PRO A 423 -27.18 19.67 0.27
CA PRO A 423 -27.82 19.10 -0.93
C PRO A 423 -28.99 19.96 -1.41
N GLY A 424 -29.39 19.80 -2.68
CA GLY A 424 -30.40 20.64 -3.32
C GLY A 424 -31.83 20.22 -2.95
N ASP A 425 -31.98 18.95 -2.58
CA ASP A 425 -33.24 18.33 -2.19
C ASP A 425 -33.07 17.61 -0.82
N PRO A 426 -33.93 17.87 0.18
CA PRO A 426 -34.95 18.92 0.21
C PRO A 426 -34.32 20.32 0.19
N PRO A 427 -35.03 21.34 -0.35
CA PRO A 427 -34.54 22.71 -0.41
C PRO A 427 -34.05 23.19 0.96
N ASP A 428 -32.80 23.62 1.02
CA ASP A 428 -32.22 24.17 2.24
C ASP A 428 -32.24 25.71 2.15
N PRO A 429 -32.91 26.42 3.08
CA PRO A 429 -33.02 27.88 3.04
C PRO A 429 -31.67 28.60 3.18
N VAL A 430 -30.61 27.90 3.59
CA VAL A 430 -29.25 28.42 3.71
C VAL A 430 -28.38 28.07 2.49
N ARG A 431 -28.85 27.20 1.58
CA ARG A 431 -28.12 26.88 0.34
C ARG A 431 -28.06 28.12 -0.56
N ARG A 432 -26.82 28.53 -0.89
CA ARG A 432 -26.51 29.68 -1.77
C ARG A 432 -25.82 29.22 -3.06
N LEU A 433 -26.26 28.09 -3.60
CA LEU A 433 -25.68 27.42 -4.78
C LEU A 433 -26.80 27.07 -5.75
N LYS A 434 -26.50 27.09 -7.05
CA LYS A 434 -27.41 26.53 -8.06
C LYS A 434 -27.53 25.01 -7.91
N ASP A 435 -28.55 24.40 -8.50
CA ASP A 435 -28.83 22.96 -8.35
C ASP A 435 -27.72 22.05 -8.94
N ASP A 436 -27.01 22.57 -9.93
CA ASP A 436 -25.88 21.95 -10.61
C ASP A 436 -24.52 22.22 -9.93
N GLU A 437 -24.52 22.97 -8.82
CA GLU A 437 -23.31 23.36 -8.09
C GLU A 437 -23.14 22.62 -6.76
N PHE A 438 -21.89 22.36 -6.40
CA PHE A 438 -21.50 21.84 -5.09
C PHE A 438 -20.14 22.40 -4.65
N GLU A 439 -19.87 22.34 -3.35
CA GLU A 439 -18.59 22.78 -2.77
C GLU A 439 -17.89 21.65 -2.04
N ILE A 440 -16.56 21.63 -2.13
CA ILE A 440 -15.68 20.81 -1.28
C ILE A 440 -14.73 21.73 -0.51
N THR A 441 -14.45 21.40 0.75
CA THR A 441 -13.47 22.13 1.56
C THR A 441 -12.28 21.22 1.84
N VAL A 442 -11.11 21.62 1.31
CA VAL A 442 -9.97 20.71 1.14
C VAL A 442 -8.75 21.29 1.82
N ARG A 443 -8.00 20.42 2.51
CA ARG A 443 -6.66 20.72 2.99
C ARG A 443 -5.65 20.43 1.89
N ARG A 444 -4.67 21.32 1.74
CA ARG A 444 -3.50 21.13 0.87
C ARG A 444 -2.58 20.06 1.45
N VAL A 445 -2.67 18.85 0.91
CA VAL A 445 -1.86 17.68 1.28
C VAL A 445 -1.66 16.75 0.07
N GLY A 446 -0.50 16.86 -0.59
CA GLY A 446 -0.10 15.96 -1.68
C GLY A 446 -0.54 16.43 -3.07
N VAL A 447 -0.09 15.68 -4.09
CA VAL A 447 -0.02 16.11 -5.50
C VAL A 447 -1.34 16.64 -6.05
N VAL A 448 -2.45 15.91 -5.85
CA VAL A 448 -3.77 16.31 -6.36
C VAL A 448 -4.24 17.63 -5.75
N THR A 449 -4.13 17.77 -4.41
CA THR A 449 -4.55 19.01 -3.76
C THR A 449 -3.56 20.15 -4.01
N ASP A 450 -2.27 19.87 -4.18
CA ASP A 450 -1.27 20.87 -4.58
C ASP A 450 -1.53 21.42 -5.97
N PHE A 451 -2.00 20.57 -6.89
CA PHE A 451 -2.50 20.97 -8.21
C PHE A 451 -3.75 21.83 -8.08
N LEU A 452 -4.78 21.33 -7.37
CA LEU A 452 -6.04 22.04 -7.21
C LEU A 452 -5.85 23.44 -6.57
N PHE A 453 -4.90 23.60 -5.64
CA PHE A 453 -4.59 24.89 -5.01
C PHE A 453 -3.94 25.93 -5.92
N LYS A 454 -3.41 25.51 -7.08
CA LYS A 454 -2.86 26.42 -8.11
C LYS A 454 -3.96 26.98 -9.02
N GLU A 455 -5.13 26.34 -9.02
CA GLU A 455 -6.27 26.73 -9.85
C GLU A 455 -7.10 27.82 -9.18
N GLN A 456 -7.64 28.75 -9.99
CA GLN A 456 -8.50 29.85 -9.50
C GLN A 456 -9.98 29.67 -9.89
N GLY A 457 -10.29 28.76 -10.83
CA GLY A 457 -11.62 28.55 -11.38
C GLY A 457 -11.98 29.51 -12.52
N SER A 458 -13.08 29.22 -13.24
CA SER A 458 -13.52 30.01 -14.40
C SER A 458 -14.03 31.41 -14.07
N GLU A 459 -14.39 31.68 -12.81
CA GLU A 459 -14.85 33.01 -12.35
C GLU A 459 -13.70 33.91 -11.86
N GLY A 460 -12.45 33.44 -11.95
CA GLY A 460 -11.25 34.21 -11.59
C GLY A 460 -11.02 35.44 -12.48
N THR A 461 -10.37 36.46 -11.93
CA THR A 461 -10.15 37.75 -12.62
C THR A 461 -8.90 37.81 -13.49
N ASP A 462 -8.01 36.81 -13.42
CA ASP A 462 -6.73 36.81 -14.15
C ASP A 462 -6.85 36.27 -15.59
N ARG A 463 -5.85 36.61 -16.44
CA ARG A 463 -5.82 36.19 -17.86
C ARG A 463 -5.86 34.67 -18.07
N ALA A 464 -5.37 33.88 -17.11
CA ALA A 464 -5.42 32.42 -17.16
C ALA A 464 -6.85 31.86 -17.00
N SER A 465 -7.72 32.54 -16.24
CA SER A 465 -9.12 32.16 -16.00
C SER A 465 -9.99 32.24 -17.27
N ARG A 466 -9.54 32.95 -18.32
CA ARG A 466 -10.22 33.03 -19.62
C ARG A 466 -9.94 31.82 -20.55
N GLY A 467 -9.07 30.90 -20.13
CA GLY A 467 -8.60 29.76 -20.94
C GLY A 467 -9.44 28.49 -20.86
N GLY A 468 -10.56 28.46 -20.12
CA GLY A 468 -11.48 27.32 -20.09
C GLY A 468 -11.91 26.86 -18.70
N GLY A 469 -11.20 27.21 -17.63
CA GLY A 469 -11.43 26.67 -16.27
C GLY A 469 -11.00 25.19 -16.16
N LEU A 470 -10.64 24.74 -14.95
CA LEU A 470 -10.30 23.33 -14.72
C LEU A 470 -11.56 22.47 -14.87
N GLU A 471 -11.51 21.43 -15.69
CA GLU A 471 -12.53 20.39 -15.79
C GLU A 471 -11.93 19.04 -15.37
N VAL A 472 -12.61 18.31 -14.49
CA VAL A 472 -12.14 17.03 -13.94
C VAL A 472 -13.21 15.96 -14.07
N GLY A 473 -12.81 14.71 -14.23
CA GLY A 473 -13.74 13.59 -14.27
C GLY A 473 -14.40 13.35 -12.91
N VAL A 474 -15.68 12.97 -12.90
CA VAL A 474 -16.45 12.60 -11.71
C VAL A 474 -16.76 11.11 -11.78
N LYS A 475 -16.25 10.32 -10.83
CA LYS A 475 -16.57 8.89 -10.72
C LYS A 475 -17.91 8.64 -10.04
N GLY A 476 -18.37 9.59 -9.23
CA GLY A 476 -19.68 9.56 -8.58
C GLY A 476 -19.67 10.16 -7.18
N PHE A 477 -20.84 10.17 -6.56
CA PHE A 477 -21.05 10.51 -5.15
C PHE A 477 -21.29 9.22 -4.36
N GLY A 478 -20.80 9.17 -3.12
CA GLY A 478 -20.90 7.98 -2.27
C GLY A 478 -20.78 8.30 -0.78
N GLY A 479 -20.88 7.25 0.03
CA GLY A 479 -20.87 7.34 1.49
C GLY A 479 -22.27 7.22 2.09
N GLU A 480 -22.33 6.64 3.28
CA GLU A 480 -23.55 6.50 4.08
C GLU A 480 -23.50 7.39 5.34
N PHE A 481 -22.40 8.12 5.53
CA PHE A 481 -22.23 9.00 6.68
C PHE A 481 -23.17 10.20 6.54
N GLU A 482 -24.13 10.30 7.45
CA GLU A 482 -25.08 11.41 7.53
C GLU A 482 -25.23 11.85 8.99
N VAL A 483 -25.07 13.16 9.24
CA VAL A 483 -25.30 13.74 10.56
C VAL A 483 -26.80 13.98 10.74
N GLN A 484 -27.41 13.22 11.64
CA GLN A 484 -28.83 13.31 11.94
C GLN A 484 -29.03 13.67 13.41
N GLN A 485 -29.99 14.57 13.65
CA GLN A 485 -30.43 14.93 15.00
C GLN A 485 -31.94 14.71 15.09
N ARG A 486 -32.35 13.65 15.80
CA ARG A 486 -33.77 13.34 15.98
C ARG A 486 -34.44 14.37 16.89
N SER A 487 -35.77 14.40 16.87
CA SER A 487 -36.55 15.27 17.75
C SER A 487 -36.21 15.00 19.22
N GLY A 488 -35.81 16.03 19.96
CA GLY A 488 -35.39 15.94 21.36
C GLY A 488 -34.00 15.31 21.61
N GLU A 489 -33.31 14.79 20.60
CA GLU A 489 -31.99 14.18 20.73
C GLU A 489 -30.87 15.23 20.86
N THR A 490 -29.95 15.03 21.81
CA THR A 490 -28.67 15.76 21.87
C THR A 490 -27.58 14.89 21.24
N ILE A 491 -26.82 15.46 20.30
CA ILE A 491 -25.74 14.75 19.60
C ILE A 491 -24.37 15.38 19.88
N GLY A 492 -23.34 14.54 19.89
CA GLY A 492 -21.95 14.97 19.94
C GLY A 492 -21.31 14.90 18.57
N PHE A 493 -20.50 15.89 18.19
CA PHE A 493 -19.66 15.84 16.99
C PHE A 493 -18.22 16.15 17.38
N ILE A 494 -17.28 15.27 17.03
CA ILE A 494 -15.85 15.43 17.34
C ILE A 494 -15.06 15.45 16.03
N ALA A 495 -14.45 16.59 15.74
CA ALA A 495 -13.77 16.88 14.49
C ALA A 495 -12.29 17.25 14.70
N ALA A 496 -11.45 16.97 13.71
CA ALA A 496 -10.09 17.50 13.63
C ALA A 496 -9.80 18.11 12.25
N GLY A 497 -9.40 19.38 12.21
CA GLY A 497 -9.09 20.10 10.97
C GLY A 497 -10.27 20.11 10.01
N VAL A 498 -10.04 19.67 8.76
CA VAL A 498 -11.08 19.54 7.73
C VAL A 498 -12.06 18.38 7.99
N GLY A 499 -11.87 17.57 9.03
CA GLY A 499 -12.87 16.58 9.45
C GLY A 499 -14.21 17.19 9.88
N ILE A 500 -14.34 18.51 9.94
CA ILE A 500 -15.61 19.19 10.15
C ILE A 500 -16.53 19.12 8.92
N THR A 501 -15.99 18.84 7.72
CA THR A 501 -16.74 18.97 6.46
C THR A 501 -18.01 18.15 6.36
N PRO A 502 -18.13 16.92 6.93
CA PRO A 502 -19.39 16.18 6.89
C PRO A 502 -20.52 16.83 7.69
N LEU A 503 -20.19 17.68 8.68
CA LEU A 503 -21.19 18.41 9.48
C LEU A 503 -21.77 19.60 8.69
N LEU A 504 -20.96 20.26 7.85
CA LEU A 504 -21.31 21.53 7.21
C LEU A 504 -22.63 21.48 6.42
N PRO A 505 -22.90 20.46 5.57
CA PRO A 505 -24.16 20.33 4.84
C PRO A 505 -25.40 20.21 5.73
N SER A 506 -25.23 19.82 7.00
CA SER A 506 -26.32 19.54 7.93
C SER A 506 -26.63 20.70 8.86
N LEU A 507 -25.74 21.70 8.97
CA LEU A 507 -25.85 22.78 9.96
C LEU A 507 -27.18 23.53 9.93
N GLY A 508 -27.75 23.76 8.74
CA GLY A 508 -29.04 24.44 8.58
C GLY A 508 -30.25 23.70 9.18
N ARG A 509 -30.10 22.40 9.48
CA ARG A 509 -31.16 21.52 10.00
C ARG A 509 -30.95 21.13 11.47
N LEU A 510 -29.83 21.51 12.06
CA LEU A 510 -29.49 21.18 13.43
C LEU A 510 -29.96 22.25 14.41
N ASP A 511 -30.49 21.81 15.53
CA ASP A 511 -30.69 22.63 16.71
C ASP A 511 -29.37 22.69 17.50
N PHE A 512 -28.67 23.82 17.40
CA PHE A 512 -27.37 24.02 18.04
C PHE A 512 -27.43 23.94 19.58
N SER A 513 -28.58 24.20 20.20
CA SER A 513 -28.73 24.03 21.66
C SER A 513 -28.58 22.57 22.09
N ARG A 514 -28.82 21.64 21.17
CA ARG A 514 -28.69 20.18 21.32
C ARG A 514 -27.53 19.59 20.51
N LEU A 515 -26.58 20.42 20.11
CA LEU A 515 -25.31 20.01 19.52
C LEU A 515 -24.20 20.22 20.54
N ARG A 516 -23.28 19.25 20.65
CA ARG A 516 -22.03 19.40 21.40
C ARG A 516 -20.87 19.18 20.44
N LEU A 517 -20.29 20.28 19.95
CA LEU A 517 -19.25 20.25 18.94
C LEU A 517 -17.87 20.45 19.57
N LEU A 518 -17.02 19.44 19.43
CA LEU A 518 -15.61 19.49 19.77
C LEU A 518 -14.78 19.54 18.51
N TRP A 519 -13.99 20.60 18.38
CA TRP A 519 -13.20 20.77 17.16
C TRP A 519 -11.76 21.10 17.48
N THR A 520 -10.84 20.26 17.01
CA THR A 520 -9.41 20.50 17.10
C THR A 520 -8.88 21.09 15.80
N VAL A 521 -8.21 22.24 15.86
CA VAL A 521 -7.58 22.90 14.70
C VAL A 521 -6.14 23.31 15.01
N ARG A 522 -5.34 23.52 13.97
CA ARG A 522 -4.05 24.21 14.11
C ARG A 522 -4.28 25.71 14.15
N VAL A 523 -3.41 26.44 14.85
CA VAL A 523 -3.50 27.91 14.92
C VAL A 523 -3.47 28.57 13.54
N GLU A 524 -2.70 28.01 12.60
CA GLU A 524 -2.60 28.47 11.20
C GLU A 524 -3.91 28.31 10.41
N ASP A 525 -4.85 27.49 10.92
CA ASP A 525 -6.10 27.15 10.27
C ASP A 525 -7.34 27.81 10.91
N LEU A 526 -7.16 28.76 11.82
CA LEU A 526 -8.27 29.46 12.48
C LEU A 526 -9.20 30.19 11.50
N GLY A 527 -8.73 30.53 10.30
CA GLY A 527 -9.58 31.10 9.24
C GLY A 527 -10.76 30.19 8.85
N LEU A 528 -10.60 28.87 8.91
CA LEU A 528 -11.70 27.93 8.67
C LEU A 528 -12.76 28.00 9.78
N VAL A 529 -12.35 28.19 11.03
CA VAL A 529 -13.28 28.36 12.17
C VAL A 529 -14.04 29.66 12.03
N MET A 530 -13.34 30.75 11.68
CA MET A 530 -13.96 32.06 11.47
C MET A 530 -15.00 32.02 10.35
N ASP A 531 -14.66 31.42 9.21
CA ASP A 531 -15.57 31.28 8.07
C ASP A 531 -16.86 30.52 8.44
N MET A 532 -16.75 29.45 9.24
CA MET A 532 -17.90 28.71 9.75
C MET A 532 -18.77 29.55 10.70
N LEU A 533 -18.14 30.25 11.65
CA LEU A 533 -18.84 31.08 12.63
C LEU A 533 -19.46 32.33 12.00
N ASP A 534 -18.86 32.88 10.94
CA ASP A 534 -19.41 34.00 10.18
C ASP A 534 -20.67 33.59 9.41
N GLN A 535 -20.75 32.34 8.95
CA GLN A 535 -21.92 31.77 8.28
C GLN A 535 -22.99 31.29 9.27
N HIS A 536 -22.58 30.83 10.47
CA HIS A 536 -23.46 30.29 11.50
C HIS A 536 -23.09 30.82 12.90
N PRO A 537 -23.41 32.08 13.24
CA PRO A 537 -22.97 32.69 14.51
C PRO A 537 -23.48 31.97 15.75
N ASP A 538 -24.70 31.41 15.71
CA ASP A 538 -25.31 30.71 16.84
C ASP A 538 -24.59 29.40 17.20
N LEU A 539 -23.74 28.87 16.32
CA LEU A 539 -22.94 27.68 16.58
C LEU A 539 -21.94 27.92 17.72
N ALA A 540 -21.49 29.15 17.94
CA ALA A 540 -20.49 29.51 18.95
C ALA A 540 -20.83 28.94 20.34
N LYS A 541 -22.11 28.94 20.71
CA LYS A 541 -22.61 28.43 22.00
C LYS A 541 -22.48 26.92 22.17
N SER A 542 -22.37 26.18 21.07
CA SER A 542 -22.27 24.72 21.04
C SER A 542 -20.84 24.21 20.82
N LEU A 543 -19.90 25.13 20.51
CA LEU A 543 -18.53 24.83 20.10
C LEU A 543 -17.56 24.93 21.29
N LYS A 544 -16.83 23.85 21.55
CA LYS A 544 -15.58 23.84 22.31
C LYS A 544 -14.40 23.64 21.35
N LEU A 545 -13.57 24.66 21.21
CA LEU A 545 -12.47 24.71 20.26
C LEU A 545 -11.12 24.38 20.92
N PHE A 546 -10.36 23.48 20.32
CA PHE A 546 -9.02 23.08 20.76
C PHE A 546 -7.99 23.53 19.73
N ILE A 547 -7.08 24.42 20.13
CA ILE A 547 -6.08 25.01 19.24
C ILE A 547 -4.72 24.38 19.53
N THR A 548 -4.08 23.89 18.47
CA THR A 548 -2.75 23.26 18.52
C THR A 548 -1.72 24.06 17.73
N ASN A 549 -0.43 23.77 17.98
CA ASN A 549 0.71 24.41 17.31
C ASN A 549 0.81 25.93 17.52
N SER A 550 0.41 26.43 18.70
CA SER A 550 0.24 27.85 19.04
C SER A 550 1.55 28.64 19.26
N VAL A 551 2.64 28.29 18.57
CA VAL A 551 3.98 28.87 18.81
C VAL A 551 4.13 30.27 18.20
N ASP A 552 3.25 30.67 17.27
CA ASP A 552 3.33 31.94 16.55
C ASP A 552 1.98 32.70 16.59
N LEU A 553 1.87 33.70 17.48
CA LEU A 553 0.58 34.29 17.84
C LEU A 553 0.15 35.50 16.98
N GLN A 554 1.01 36.05 16.11
CA GLN A 554 0.73 37.36 15.48
C GLN A 554 -0.48 37.36 14.53
N VAL A 555 -0.61 36.36 13.63
CA VAL A 555 -1.80 36.22 12.76
C VAL A 555 -3.02 35.75 13.59
N SER A 556 -2.78 35.03 14.68
CA SER A 556 -3.84 34.46 15.51
C SER A 556 -4.47 35.46 16.49
N ALA A 557 -3.79 36.56 16.83
CA ALA A 557 -4.26 37.48 17.87
C ALA A 557 -5.64 38.09 17.53
N GLN A 558 -5.87 38.45 16.27
CA GLN A 558 -7.16 38.97 15.82
C GLN A 558 -8.26 37.90 15.85
N HIS A 559 -7.97 36.68 15.37
CA HIS A 559 -8.93 35.57 15.42
C HIS A 559 -9.26 35.16 16.87
N MET A 560 -8.26 35.13 17.75
CA MET A 560 -8.44 34.84 19.17
C MET A 560 -9.32 35.89 19.86
N GLU A 561 -9.16 37.17 19.51
CA GLU A 561 -10.01 38.22 20.03
C GLU A 561 -11.46 38.09 19.54
N ARG A 562 -11.66 37.79 18.25
CA ARG A 562 -13.00 37.49 17.72
C ARG A 562 -13.65 36.29 18.41
N LEU A 563 -12.90 35.20 18.63
CA LEU A 563 -13.40 34.02 19.35
C LEU A 563 -13.87 34.37 20.76
N ARG A 564 -13.14 35.23 21.48
CA ARG A 564 -13.55 35.73 22.80
C ARG A 564 -14.83 36.56 22.73
N GLN A 565 -14.94 37.44 21.74
CA GLN A 565 -16.15 38.26 21.54
C GLN A 565 -17.40 37.44 21.21
N MET A 566 -17.22 36.25 20.64
CA MET A 566 -18.31 35.32 20.33
C MET A 566 -18.58 34.32 21.48
N ASP A 567 -17.93 34.49 22.64
CA ASP A 567 -18.03 33.61 23.80
C ASP A 567 -17.73 32.12 23.50
N VAL A 568 -16.84 31.85 22.54
CA VAL A 568 -16.41 30.48 22.21
C VAL A 568 -15.48 29.96 23.31
N VAL A 569 -15.72 28.74 23.78
CA VAL A 569 -14.83 28.07 24.75
C VAL A 569 -13.59 27.58 24.00
N VAL A 570 -12.42 28.14 24.34
CA VAL A 570 -11.15 27.85 23.65
C VAL A 570 -10.12 27.24 24.61
N GLU A 571 -9.49 26.16 24.16
CA GLU A 571 -8.45 25.42 24.87
C GLU A 571 -7.16 25.37 24.03
N LEU A 572 -6.05 25.87 24.56
CA LEU A 572 -4.75 25.88 23.86
C LEU A 572 -3.97 24.57 24.07
N ARG A 573 -4.62 23.45 23.76
CA ARG A 573 -4.10 22.09 23.96
C ARG A 573 -4.83 21.10 23.07
N ARG A 574 -4.34 19.87 23.02
CA ARG A 574 -5.11 18.75 22.45
C ARG A 574 -6.24 18.33 23.41
N VAL A 575 -7.29 17.75 22.84
CA VAL A 575 -8.38 17.09 23.57
C VAL A 575 -7.83 15.99 24.47
N LYS A 576 -8.38 15.86 25.68
CA LYS A 576 -8.08 14.84 26.67
C LYS A 576 -9.36 14.11 27.06
N GLN A 577 -9.22 12.97 27.75
CA GLN A 577 -10.35 12.17 28.22
C GLN A 577 -11.33 12.97 29.10
N ASP A 578 -10.83 13.84 29.97
CA ASP A 578 -11.70 14.62 30.88
C ASP A 578 -12.59 15.63 30.14
N ASP A 579 -12.20 16.07 28.93
CA ASP A 579 -13.07 16.92 28.10
C ASP A 579 -14.35 16.17 27.70
N MET A 580 -14.29 14.84 27.53
CA MET A 580 -15.49 14.05 27.20
C MET A 580 -16.50 14.08 28.34
N LYS A 581 -16.02 13.99 29.59
CA LYS A 581 -16.86 14.00 30.79
C LYS A 581 -17.58 15.33 30.97
N GLU A 582 -16.88 16.44 30.72
CA GLU A 582 -17.47 17.79 30.80
C GLU A 582 -18.62 18.00 29.81
N ILE A 583 -18.55 17.37 28.64
CA ILE A 583 -19.62 17.45 27.63
C ILE A 583 -20.80 16.57 27.99
N GLU A 584 -20.56 15.47 28.70
CA GLU A 584 -21.59 14.54 29.13
C GLU A 584 -22.37 15.04 30.35
N ASP A 585 -21.73 15.82 31.23
CA ASP A 585 -22.34 16.30 32.47
C ASP A 585 -23.56 17.19 32.19
N GLY A 586 -24.75 16.63 32.44
CA GLY A 586 -26.05 17.29 32.23
C GLY A 586 -26.66 17.24 30.83
N ASN A 587 -26.03 16.57 29.83
CA ASN A 587 -26.42 16.70 28.42
C ASN A 587 -27.00 15.44 27.72
N ASP A 588 -27.06 14.28 28.39
CA ASP A 588 -27.54 12.97 27.88
C ASP A 588 -27.17 12.68 26.40
N VAL A 589 -25.89 12.84 26.05
CA VAL A 589 -25.42 12.54 24.69
C VAL A 589 -25.28 11.02 24.52
N LYS A 590 -26.07 10.46 23.61
CA LYS A 590 -26.10 9.01 23.30
C LYS A 590 -25.32 8.66 22.03
N ARG A 591 -25.39 9.53 21.02
CA ARG A 591 -24.72 9.36 19.72
C ARG A 591 -23.61 10.39 19.52
N TYR A 592 -22.43 9.91 19.14
CA TYR A 592 -21.29 10.71 18.75
C TYR A 592 -20.89 10.45 17.30
N TYR A 593 -20.72 11.53 16.56
CA TYR A 593 -20.15 11.53 15.22
C TYR A 593 -18.66 11.85 15.31
N LEU A 594 -17.78 10.99 14.77
CA LEU A 594 -16.33 11.16 14.83
C LEU A 594 -15.72 11.30 13.44
N CYS A 595 -15.06 12.43 13.19
CA CYS A 595 -14.34 12.70 11.95
C CYS A 595 -12.92 13.21 12.28
N THR A 596 -12.03 12.25 12.59
CA THR A 596 -10.65 12.50 13.03
C THR A 596 -9.69 11.48 12.40
N ALA A 597 -8.39 11.71 12.52
CA ALA A 597 -7.39 10.74 12.07
C ALA A 597 -7.42 9.45 12.92
N MET A 598 -7.09 8.30 12.32
CA MET A 598 -7.11 6.98 12.94
C MET A 598 -6.53 6.90 14.37
N PRO A 599 -5.36 7.49 14.69
CA PRO A 599 -4.83 7.44 16.06
C PRO A 599 -5.73 8.12 17.08
N MET A 600 -6.36 9.24 16.71
CA MET A 600 -7.28 9.97 17.59
C MET A 600 -8.62 9.24 17.70
N ARG A 601 -9.12 8.66 16.60
CA ARG A 601 -10.36 7.86 16.65
C ARG A 601 -10.24 6.69 17.62
N LYS A 602 -9.14 5.92 17.56
CA LYS A 602 -8.88 4.82 18.50
C LYS A 602 -8.88 5.27 19.97
N GLN A 603 -8.36 6.47 20.25
CA GLN A 603 -8.42 7.04 21.60
C GLN A 603 -9.85 7.42 22.00
N LEU A 604 -10.61 8.03 21.09
CA LEU A 604 -12.00 8.41 21.33
C LEU A 604 -12.91 7.20 21.55
N GLU A 605 -12.73 6.12 20.79
CA GLU A 605 -13.42 4.83 20.98
C GLU A 605 -13.19 4.30 22.41
N GLN A 606 -11.96 4.40 22.92
CA GLN A 606 -11.65 4.01 24.30
C GLN A 606 -12.26 4.95 25.34
N TRP A 607 -12.26 6.27 25.07
CA TRP A 607 -12.75 7.26 26.02
C TRP A 607 -14.28 7.29 26.14
N LEU A 608 -14.99 7.09 25.02
CA LEU A 608 -16.45 7.13 24.95
C LEU A 608 -17.10 5.79 25.31
N GLY A 609 -16.34 4.68 25.31
CA GLY A 609 -16.83 3.39 25.80
C GLY A 609 -18.06 2.89 25.03
N ASN A 610 -19.19 2.70 25.74
CA ASN A 610 -20.40 2.06 25.21
C ASN A 610 -21.37 3.00 24.46
N LYS A 611 -20.94 4.20 24.06
CA LYS A 611 -21.78 5.15 23.31
C LYS A 611 -22.01 4.68 21.87
N GLU A 612 -23.07 5.17 21.25
CA GLU A 612 -23.29 4.96 19.82
C GLU A 612 -22.29 5.84 19.04
N LEU A 613 -21.32 5.22 18.38
CA LEU A 613 -20.30 5.93 17.60
C LEU A 613 -20.58 5.77 16.10
N VAL A 614 -20.69 6.88 15.39
CA VAL A 614 -20.80 6.92 13.93
C VAL A 614 -19.56 7.62 13.39
N PHE A 615 -18.82 6.99 12.48
CA PHE A 615 -17.59 7.55 11.94
C PHE A 615 -17.36 7.11 10.50
N GLU A 616 -16.56 7.88 9.78
CA GLU A 616 -16.10 7.54 8.45
C GLU A 616 -14.56 7.54 8.43
N ASP A 617 -13.98 6.64 7.64
CA ASP A 617 -12.54 6.45 7.53
C ASP A 617 -11.96 7.30 6.38
N PHE A 618 -11.32 8.43 6.67
CA PHE A 618 -10.70 9.30 5.66
C PHE A 618 -9.29 8.86 5.23
N ASN A 619 -9.01 7.56 5.15
CA ASN A 619 -7.66 7.00 4.86
C ASN A 619 -7.35 6.86 3.36
N PHE A 620 -7.90 7.72 2.49
CA PHE A 620 -7.85 7.51 1.03
C PHE A 620 -6.62 8.11 0.35
#